data_AF-A0A0K2J9D8-F1
#
_entry.id   AF-A0A0K2J9D8-F1
#
_cell.length_a   1.000
_cell.length_b   1.000
_cell.length_c   1.000
_cell.angle_alpha   90.00
_cell.angle_beta   90.00
_cell.angle_gamma   90.00
#
_symmetry.space_group_name_H-M   'P 1'
#
loop_
_entity.id
_entity.type
_entity.pdbx_description
1 polymer ?
#
loop_
_entity_poly.entity_id
_entity_poly.type
_entity_poly.pdbx_seq_one_letter_code
_entity_poly.pdbx_strand_id
1 'polypeptide(L)'
;MVKNKGETLVESLLSIFFVAVVLPPVSNLILKTFRTDSKIDRKNIFNMETENISEILKTKDYAFLYSHIGKYVIQNKNDFYSKFAIEGKYQILKDTATVGKRELEIKATENYYLNEKGEKEHILEITIDRKKDYYFPEIK
;
A
#
# COMPACT_ATOMS: atom_id res chain seq x y z
N MET A 1 27.87 -22.12 -55.41
CA MET A 1 26.96 -21.02 -55.80
C MET A 1 27.54 -19.74 -55.24
N VAL A 2 28.06 -18.83 -56.08
CA VAL A 2 28.69 -17.59 -55.63
C VAL A 2 27.56 -16.61 -55.27
N LYS A 3 27.39 -16.27 -53.99
CA LYS A 3 26.42 -15.27 -53.55
C LYS A 3 26.78 -13.93 -54.21
N ASN A 4 25.82 -13.31 -54.91
CA ASN A 4 26.04 -12.03 -55.55
C ASN A 4 26.23 -10.95 -54.47
N LYS A 5 27.35 -10.22 -54.53
CA LYS A 5 27.71 -9.21 -53.51
C LYS A 5 26.62 -8.15 -53.32
N GLY A 6 25.86 -7.81 -54.39
CA GLY A 6 24.75 -6.86 -54.33
C GLY A 6 23.50 -7.40 -53.61
N GLU A 7 23.19 -8.69 -53.78
CA GLU A 7 22.06 -9.35 -53.09
C GLU A 7 22.32 -9.43 -51.58
N THR A 8 23.57 -9.71 -51.19
CA THR A 8 24.00 -9.70 -49.78
C THR A 8 23.92 -8.31 -49.15
N LEU A 9 24.13 -7.25 -49.93
CA LEU A 9 24.08 -5.86 -49.47
C LEU A 9 22.64 -5.38 -49.25
N VAL A 10 21.72 -5.76 -50.14
CA VAL A 10 20.28 -5.50 -50.00
C VAL A 10 19.69 -6.25 -48.81
N GLU A 11 20.04 -7.53 -48.62
CA GLU A 11 19.65 -8.32 -47.45
C GLU A 11 20.11 -7.67 -46.14
N SER A 12 21.35 -7.16 -46.10
CA SER A 12 21.90 -6.49 -44.92
C SER A 12 21.20 -5.15 -44.64
N LEU A 13 20.89 -4.37 -45.68
CA LEU A 13 20.14 -3.10 -45.54
C LEU A 13 18.72 -3.35 -45.03
N LEU A 14 18.04 -4.36 -45.58
CA LEU A 14 16.69 -4.74 -45.15
C LEU A 14 16.67 -5.19 -43.70
N SER A 15 17.68 -5.97 -43.27
CA SER A 15 17.81 -6.42 -41.89
C SER A 15 18.00 -5.26 -40.92
N ILE A 16 18.89 -4.30 -41.23
CA ILE A 16 19.11 -3.10 -40.41
C ILE A 16 17.85 -2.24 -40.37
N PHE A 17 17.17 -2.05 -41.51
CA PHE A 17 15.91 -1.30 -41.56
C PHE A 17 14.83 -1.97 -40.68
N PHE A 18 14.71 -3.28 -40.75
CA PHE A 18 13.74 -4.03 -39.95
C PHE A 18 14.06 -3.92 -38.46
N VAL A 19 15.33 -4.05 -38.07
CA VAL A 19 15.78 -3.84 -36.68
C VAL A 19 15.48 -2.40 -36.24
N ALA A 20 15.81 -1.39 -37.04
CA ALA A 20 15.60 0.01 -36.71
C ALA A 20 14.11 0.39 -36.57
N VAL A 21 13.21 -0.28 -37.29
CA VAL A 21 11.76 -0.06 -37.19
C VAL A 21 11.15 -0.79 -36.00
N VAL A 22 11.63 -2.00 -35.69
CA VAL A 22 11.05 -2.85 -34.63
C VAL A 22 11.61 -2.52 -33.24
N LEU A 23 12.91 -2.20 -33.11
CA LEU A 23 13.54 -2.01 -31.81
C LEU A 23 12.93 -0.83 -31.00
N PRO A 24 12.67 0.36 -31.59
CA PRO A 24 12.13 1.48 -30.84
C PRO A 24 10.75 1.24 -30.21
N PRO A 25 9.71 0.74 -30.93
CA PRO A 25 8.41 0.47 -30.32
C PRO A 25 8.48 -0.65 -29.28
N VAL A 26 9.25 -1.72 -29.52
CA VAL A 26 9.42 -2.82 -28.56
C VAL A 26 10.10 -2.34 -27.29
N SER A 27 11.17 -1.55 -27.41
CA SER A 27 11.87 -0.98 -26.25
C SER A 27 10.95 -0.06 -25.45
N ASN A 28 10.13 0.75 -26.12
CA ASN A 28 9.17 1.64 -25.46
C ASN A 28 8.06 0.84 -24.74
N LEU A 29 7.55 -0.24 -25.34
CA LEU A 29 6.59 -1.13 -24.69
C LEU A 29 7.18 -1.77 -23.43
N ILE A 30 8.39 -2.32 -23.52
CA ILE A 30 9.10 -2.92 -22.38
C ILE A 30 9.27 -1.90 -21.24
N LEU A 31 9.75 -0.69 -21.56
CA LEU A 31 9.89 0.39 -20.58
C LEU A 31 8.56 0.78 -19.93
N LYS A 32 7.48 0.84 -20.73
CA LYS A 32 6.14 1.17 -20.24
C LYS A 32 5.60 0.08 -19.31
N THR A 33 5.81 -1.18 -19.66
CA THR A 33 5.43 -2.34 -18.83
C THR A 33 6.18 -2.32 -17.50
N PHE A 34 7.52 -2.23 -17.51
CA PHE A 34 8.31 -2.14 -16.26
C PHE A 34 7.89 -0.97 -15.36
N ARG A 35 7.64 0.21 -15.95
CA ARG A 35 7.13 1.36 -15.18
C ARG A 35 5.76 1.09 -14.57
N THR A 36 4.91 0.35 -15.27
CA THR A 36 3.56 0.00 -14.80
C THR A 36 3.64 -1.03 -13.68
N ASP A 37 4.40 -2.10 -13.85
CA ASP A 37 4.59 -3.15 -12.84
C ASP A 37 5.16 -2.55 -11.55
N SER A 38 6.20 -1.73 -11.66
CA SER A 38 6.79 -1.04 -10.48
C SER A 38 5.81 -0.11 -9.76
N LYS A 39 4.79 0.42 -10.45
CA LYS A 39 3.74 1.25 -9.84
C LYS A 39 2.69 0.37 -9.16
N ILE A 40 2.33 -0.75 -9.78
CA ILE A 40 1.40 -1.73 -9.21
C ILE A 40 2.00 -2.33 -7.93
N ASP A 41 3.26 -2.76 -7.96
CA ASP A 41 3.95 -3.31 -6.80
C ASP A 41 3.98 -2.31 -5.64
N ARG A 42 4.31 -1.05 -5.92
CA ARG A 42 4.28 0.02 -4.91
C ARG A 42 2.88 0.23 -4.34
N LYS A 43 1.84 0.22 -5.18
CA LYS A 43 0.45 0.35 -4.72
C LYS A 43 0.03 -0.84 -3.85
N ASN A 44 0.43 -2.04 -4.21
CA ASN A 44 0.11 -3.26 -3.45
C ASN A 44 0.79 -3.25 -2.09
N ILE A 45 2.08 -2.90 -2.05
CA ILE A 45 2.84 -2.72 -0.79
C ILE A 45 2.16 -1.68 0.09
N PHE A 46 1.82 -0.51 -0.48
CA PHE A 46 1.15 0.57 0.24
C PHE A 46 -0.20 0.13 0.84
N ASN A 47 -0.98 -0.63 0.08
CA ASN A 47 -2.29 -1.15 0.50
C ASN A 47 -2.18 -2.18 1.62
N MET A 48 -1.24 -3.12 1.50
CA MET A 48 -0.97 -4.16 2.51
C MET A 48 -0.54 -3.52 3.83
N GLU A 49 0.23 -2.43 3.78
CA GLU A 49 0.64 -1.70 4.97
C GLU A 49 -0.51 -0.95 5.64
N THR A 50 -1.41 -0.36 4.86
CA THR A 50 -2.62 0.25 5.42
C THR A 50 -3.45 -0.77 6.19
N GLU A 51 -3.62 -1.98 5.63
CA GLU A 51 -4.32 -3.08 6.29
C GLU A 51 -3.58 -3.54 7.54
N ASN A 52 -2.26 -3.72 7.48
CA ASN A 52 -1.46 -4.09 8.64
C ASN A 52 -1.52 -3.04 9.77
N ILE A 53 -1.47 -1.74 9.45
CA ILE A 53 -1.59 -0.68 10.47
C ILE A 53 -2.94 -0.76 11.16
N SER A 54 -4.01 -0.93 10.39
CA SER A 54 -5.36 -1.09 10.92
C SER A 54 -5.48 -2.31 11.83
N GLU A 55 -4.96 -3.46 11.38
CA GLU A 55 -5.00 -4.70 12.14
C GLU A 55 -4.18 -4.62 13.43
N ILE A 56 -3.01 -3.97 13.38
CA ILE A 56 -2.19 -3.71 14.58
C ILE A 56 -2.95 -2.80 15.56
N LEU A 57 -3.72 -1.82 15.09
CA LEU A 57 -4.55 -0.99 15.98
C LEU A 57 -5.66 -1.78 16.64
N LYS A 58 -6.24 -2.77 15.95
CA LYS A 58 -7.27 -3.64 16.52
C LYS A 58 -6.76 -4.55 17.63
N THR A 59 -5.44 -4.67 17.83
CA THR A 59 -4.89 -5.36 19.01
C THR A 59 -4.98 -4.51 20.27
N LYS A 60 -5.46 -3.26 20.19
CA LYS A 60 -5.64 -2.37 21.34
C LYS A 60 -7.05 -2.46 21.89
N ASP A 61 -7.13 -2.32 23.21
CA ASP A 61 -8.40 -2.28 23.92
C ASP A 61 -9.26 -1.11 23.44
N TYR A 62 -10.58 -1.32 23.44
CA TYR A 62 -11.56 -0.32 23.04
C TYR A 62 -11.36 1.02 23.77
N ALA A 63 -11.15 0.99 25.09
CA ALA A 63 -10.94 2.19 25.90
C ALA A 63 -9.73 3.02 25.43
N PHE A 64 -8.66 2.34 25.01
CA PHE A 64 -7.47 3.00 24.47
C PHE A 64 -7.76 3.66 23.13
N LEU A 65 -8.42 2.95 22.20
CA LEU A 65 -8.76 3.51 20.89
C LEU A 65 -9.77 4.67 21.02
N TYR A 66 -10.73 4.55 21.93
CA TYR A 66 -11.71 5.60 22.21
C TYR A 66 -11.05 6.87 22.77
N SER A 67 -10.07 6.74 23.65
CA SER A 67 -9.30 7.89 24.14
C SER A 67 -8.38 8.51 23.09
N HIS A 68 -8.14 7.81 21.97
CA HIS A 68 -7.33 8.24 20.83
C HIS A 68 -8.19 8.60 19.61
N ILE A 69 -9.45 8.97 19.81
CA ILE A 69 -10.26 9.57 18.75
C ILE A 69 -9.61 10.90 18.31
N GLY A 70 -9.36 11.04 17.02
CA GLY A 70 -8.66 12.19 16.47
C GLY A 70 -7.91 11.89 15.18
N LYS A 71 -7.21 12.92 14.68
CA LYS A 71 -6.36 12.85 13.49
C LYS A 71 -4.89 12.80 13.86
N TYR A 72 -4.16 11.90 13.22
CA TYR A 72 -2.75 11.65 13.45
C TYR A 72 -2.01 11.61 12.11
N VAL A 73 -0.83 12.22 12.11
CA VAL A 73 0.13 12.04 11.01
C VAL A 73 1.23 11.11 11.51
N ILE A 74 1.40 10.00 10.79
CA ILE A 74 2.43 9.00 11.03
C ILE A 74 3.59 9.28 10.09
N GLN A 75 4.76 9.60 10.65
CA GLN A 75 5.97 9.90 9.88
C GLN A 75 6.70 8.64 9.43
N ASN A 76 6.78 7.64 10.30
CA ASN A 76 7.46 6.37 10.07
C ASN A 76 6.90 5.27 10.99
N LYS A 77 7.33 4.02 10.81
CA LYS A 77 6.81 2.89 11.62
C LYS A 77 7.06 3.06 13.14
N ASN A 78 8.20 3.63 13.53
CA ASN A 78 8.54 3.82 14.94
C ASN A 78 7.69 4.92 15.57
N ASP A 79 7.38 5.96 14.79
CA ASP A 79 6.43 7.02 15.17
C ASP A 79 5.01 6.47 15.35
N PHE A 80 4.57 5.54 14.51
CA PHE A 80 3.32 4.82 14.72
C PHE A 80 3.36 3.98 16.02
N TYR A 81 4.41 3.17 16.20
CA TYR A 81 4.53 2.32 17.37
C TYR A 81 4.59 3.09 18.68
N SER A 82 5.26 4.23 18.70
CA SER A 82 5.34 5.07 19.89
C SER A 82 4.01 5.78 20.18
N LYS A 83 3.36 6.39 19.17
CA LYS A 83 2.08 7.12 19.33
C LYS A 83 0.97 6.23 19.87
N PHE A 84 0.91 4.98 19.41
CA PHE A 84 -0.13 4.03 19.79
C PHE A 84 0.35 3.00 20.82
N ALA A 85 1.53 3.18 21.40
CA ALA A 85 2.12 2.29 22.41
C ALA A 85 2.07 0.81 22.01
N ILE A 86 2.39 0.46 20.77
CA ILE A 86 2.25 -0.89 20.22
C ILE A 86 3.24 -1.85 20.89
N GLU A 87 2.73 -2.98 21.41
CA GLU A 87 3.55 -4.01 22.04
C GLU A 87 4.54 -4.63 21.05
N GLY A 88 5.74 -4.96 21.52
CA GLY A 88 6.82 -5.48 20.67
C GLY A 88 6.42 -6.69 19.81
N LYS A 89 5.56 -7.58 20.32
CA LYS A 89 5.07 -8.76 19.59
C LYS A 89 4.21 -8.43 18.36
N TYR A 90 3.67 -7.21 18.27
CA TYR A 90 2.86 -6.73 17.15
C TYR A 90 3.63 -5.74 16.25
N GLN A 91 4.93 -5.50 16.49
CA GLN A 91 5.75 -4.59 15.69
C GLN A 91 6.28 -5.27 14.42
N ILE A 92 5.37 -5.60 13.49
CA ILE A 92 5.65 -6.42 12.29
C ILE A 92 5.77 -5.63 10.97
N LEU A 93 5.71 -4.29 11.02
CA LEU A 93 5.82 -3.43 9.84
C LEU A 93 7.26 -3.41 9.34
N LYS A 94 7.43 -3.59 8.02
CA LYS A 94 8.75 -3.60 7.36
C LYS A 94 9.39 -2.20 7.37
N ASP A 95 10.72 -2.10 7.35
CA ASP A 95 11.40 -0.79 7.23
C ASP A 95 11.12 -0.07 5.91
N THR A 96 10.82 -0.83 4.85
CA THR A 96 10.36 -0.30 3.57
C THR A 96 8.96 0.31 3.65
N ALA A 97 8.26 0.17 4.77
CA ALA A 97 6.82 0.41 4.89
C ALA A 97 6.37 1.84 5.14
N THR A 98 7.32 2.76 5.17
CA THR A 98 7.02 4.18 5.41
C THR A 98 7.71 5.05 4.39
N VAL A 99 7.50 4.73 3.11
CA VAL A 99 7.73 5.66 2.01
C VAL A 99 6.59 6.69 2.01
N GLY A 100 6.55 7.55 3.01
CA GLY A 100 5.63 8.69 3.07
C GLY A 100 4.93 8.86 4.40
N LYS A 101 4.59 10.12 4.69
CA LYS A 101 3.69 10.50 5.78
C LYS A 101 2.33 9.88 5.50
N ARG A 102 1.76 9.20 6.48
CA ARG A 102 0.40 8.62 6.40
C ARG A 102 -0.56 9.40 7.30
N GLU A 103 -1.77 9.60 6.81
CA GLU A 103 -2.84 10.24 7.57
C GLU A 103 -3.73 9.15 8.17
N LEU A 104 -3.88 9.18 9.49
CA LEU A 104 -4.72 8.28 10.24
C LEU A 104 -5.78 9.07 11.01
N GLU A 105 -7.02 8.62 10.98
CA GLU A 105 -8.12 9.21 11.72
C GLU A 105 -8.93 8.13 12.41
N ILE A 106 -9.21 8.30 13.71
CA ILE A 106 -10.10 7.44 14.49
C ILE A 106 -11.33 8.26 14.85
N LYS A 107 -12.52 7.74 14.57
CA LYS A 107 -13.82 8.36 14.85
C LYS A 107 -14.77 7.39 15.50
N ALA A 108 -15.53 7.84 16.51
CA ALA A 108 -16.72 7.13 16.93
C ALA A 108 -17.84 7.30 15.89
N THR A 109 -18.48 6.20 15.51
CA THR A 109 -19.66 6.22 14.63
C THR A 109 -20.93 6.41 15.45
N GLU A 110 -22.05 6.67 14.78
CA GLU A 110 -23.37 6.74 15.43
C GLU A 110 -23.86 5.36 15.92
N ASN A 111 -23.31 4.27 15.36
CA ASN A 111 -23.65 2.91 15.74
C ASN A 111 -22.91 2.51 17.02
N TYR A 112 -23.61 1.80 17.91
CA TYR A 112 -23.07 1.37 19.20
C TYR A 112 -23.63 0.01 19.63
N TYR A 113 -22.88 -0.65 20.51
CA TYR A 113 -23.30 -1.79 21.31
C TYR A 113 -23.53 -1.34 22.75
N LEU A 114 -24.33 -2.11 23.50
CA LEU A 114 -24.43 -1.95 24.94
C LEU A 114 -23.48 -2.96 25.58
N ASN A 115 -22.59 -2.49 26.44
CA ASN A 115 -21.73 -3.39 27.21
C ASN A 115 -22.51 -4.04 28.38
N GLU A 116 -21.85 -4.94 29.12
CA GLU A 116 -22.44 -5.65 30.27
C GLU A 116 -23.02 -4.70 31.36
N LYS A 117 -22.56 -3.45 31.40
CA LYS A 117 -23.00 -2.43 32.35
C LYS A 117 -24.14 -1.56 31.81
N GLY A 118 -24.58 -1.80 30.58
CA GLY A 118 -25.60 -1.00 29.89
C GLY A 118 -25.08 0.33 29.33
N GLU A 119 -23.77 0.52 29.23
CA GLU A 119 -23.15 1.72 28.66
C GLU A 119 -22.96 1.55 27.15
N LYS A 120 -23.02 2.67 26.41
CA LYS A 120 -22.87 2.66 24.95
C LYS A 120 -21.40 2.60 24.55
N GLU A 121 -21.03 1.56 23.81
CA GLU A 121 -19.73 1.42 23.16
C GLU A 121 -19.89 1.58 21.65
N HIS A 122 -19.40 2.69 21.13
CA HIS A 122 -19.53 3.05 19.72
C HIS A 122 -18.60 2.21 18.85
N ILE A 123 -19.06 1.83 17.65
CA ILE A 123 -18.16 1.27 16.64
C ILE A 123 -17.18 2.38 16.23
N LEU A 124 -15.88 2.06 16.18
CA LEU A 124 -14.87 3.04 15.78
C LEU A 124 -14.52 2.85 14.30
N GLU A 125 -14.58 3.94 13.53
CA GLU A 125 -14.06 4.01 12.16
C GLU A 125 -12.59 4.43 12.22
N ILE A 126 -11.72 3.58 11.66
CA ILE A 126 -10.29 3.85 11.47
C ILE A 126 -10.09 4.15 9.98
N THR A 127 -9.72 5.38 9.67
CA THR A 127 -9.40 5.80 8.30
C THR A 127 -7.90 6.00 8.16
N ILE A 128 -7.27 5.32 7.21
CA ILE A 128 -5.84 5.45 6.90
C ILE A 128 -5.70 5.74 5.41
N ASP A 129 -5.14 6.89 5.06
CA ASP A 129 -4.88 7.30 3.67
C ASP A 129 -6.11 7.11 2.74
N ARG A 130 -7.31 7.34 3.29
CA ARG A 130 -8.66 7.18 2.66
C ARG A 130 -9.24 5.76 2.62
N LYS A 131 -8.51 4.72 3.05
CA LYS A 131 -9.12 3.41 3.31
C LYS A 131 -9.79 3.45 4.68
N LYS A 132 -11.02 2.94 4.75
CA LYS A 132 -11.78 2.80 5.98
C LYS A 132 -11.73 1.37 6.47
N ASP A 133 -11.66 1.23 7.78
CA ASP A 133 -11.79 -0.02 8.50
C ASP A 133 -12.57 0.23 9.78
N TYR A 134 -13.10 -0.82 10.39
CA TYR A 134 -13.96 -0.72 11.55
C TYR A 134 -13.44 -1.58 12.70
N TYR A 135 -13.40 -0.98 13.88
CA TYR A 135 -13.18 -1.67 15.15
C TYR A 135 -14.51 -1.86 15.85
N PHE A 136 -14.84 -3.11 16.12
CA PHE A 136 -16.04 -3.50 16.84
C PHE A 136 -15.64 -3.78 18.29
N PRO A 137 -16.29 -3.12 19.27
CA PRO A 137 -16.10 -3.47 20.68
C PRO A 137 -16.39 -4.95 20.92
N GLU A 138 -15.58 -5.62 21.73
CA GLU A 138 -15.83 -7.01 22.10
C GLU A 138 -17.10 -7.07 22.95
N ILE A 139 -18.14 -7.72 22.41
CA ILE A 139 -19.32 -8.07 23.18
C ILE A 139 -18.92 -9.28 24.05
N LYS A 140 -18.68 -9.04 25.34
CA LYS A 140 -18.53 -10.13 26.33
C LYS A 140 -19.90 -10.60 26.82
#